data_AF-A0A1J3D1J5-F1
#
_entry.id   AF-A0A1J3D1J5-F1
#
_cell.length_a   1.000
_cell.length_b   1.000
_cell.length_c   1.000
_cell.angle_alpha   90.00
_cell.angle_beta   90.00
_cell.angle_gamma   90.00
#
_symmetry.space_group_name_H-M   'P 1'
#
loop_
_entity.id
_entity.type
_entity.pdbx_description
1 polymer ?
#
loop_
_entity_poly.entity_id
_entity_poly.type
_entity_poly.pdbx_seq_one_letter_code
_entity_poly.pdbx_strand_id
1 'polypeptide(L)'
;AFENMYNLRLLKIYSSSSEPAQELHLPKGLKSLPYELKLLHWEYYPLRSLPQDFDPSHLVEINMPYSQLQNLWGGTKSLAKLKIVNLSHSQQLVEVDELSKACSLEQINLQGCTILERSPRID
;
A
#
# COMPACT_ATOMS: atom_id res chain seq x y z
N ALA A 1 -2.78 -8.16 -13.97
CA ALA A 1 -3.99 -7.40 -14.34
C ALA A 1 -3.64 -6.05 -14.98
N PHE A 2 -2.63 -5.32 -14.49
CA PHE A 2 -2.34 -3.95 -14.95
C PHE A 2 -1.09 -3.79 -15.84
N GLU A 3 -0.51 -4.90 -16.30
CA GLU A 3 0.79 -4.94 -16.99
C GLU A 3 0.87 -4.07 -18.26
N ASN A 4 -0.26 -3.84 -18.92
CA ASN A 4 -0.35 -3.04 -20.15
C ASN A 4 -0.99 -1.65 -19.93
N MET A 5 -1.20 -1.24 -18.68
CA MET A 5 -1.84 0.03 -18.33
C MET A 5 -0.80 1.12 -18.03
N TYR A 6 0.12 1.37 -18.97
CA TYR A 6 1.31 2.19 -18.75
C TYR A 6 1.04 3.65 -18.33
N ASN A 7 -0.11 4.20 -18.74
CA ASN A 7 -0.49 5.59 -18.42
C ASN A 7 -1.42 5.69 -17.20
N LEU A 8 -1.68 4.59 -16.50
CA LEU A 8 -2.59 4.60 -15.35
C LEU A 8 -1.91 5.31 -14.18
N ARG A 9 -2.45 6.48 -13.84
CA ARG A 9 -1.94 7.34 -12.75
C ARG A 9 -2.75 7.22 -11.46
N LEU A 10 -3.98 6.73 -11.56
CA LEU A 10 -4.91 6.62 -10.44
C LEU A 10 -5.62 5.27 -10.52
N LEU A 11 -5.43 4.45 -9.49
CA LEU A 11 -6.11 3.18 -9.33
C LEU A 11 -6.88 3.24 -8.02
N LYS A 12 -8.20 3.09 -8.09
CA LYS A 12 -9.06 3.04 -6.91
C LYS A 12 -9.94 1.81 -6.95
N ILE A 13 -9.82 0.98 -5.93
CA ILE A 13 -10.59 -0.24 -5.73
C ILE A 13 -11.25 -0.12 -4.36
N TYR A 14 -12.58 0.02 -4.38
CA TYR A 14 -13.43 0.14 -3.21
C TYR A 14 -14.05 -1.22 -2.90
N SER A 15 -14.27 -1.49 -1.62
CA SER A 15 -15.10 -2.62 -1.22
C SER A 15 -16.51 -2.14 -0.89
N SER A 16 -17.52 -2.82 -1.43
CA SER A 16 -18.93 -2.49 -1.17
C SER A 16 -19.55 -3.31 -0.04
N SER A 17 -18.83 -4.30 0.53
CA SER A 17 -19.39 -5.18 1.55
C SER A 17 -19.05 -4.70 2.96
N SER A 18 -20.10 -4.46 3.76
CA SER A 18 -20.01 -4.29 5.22
C SER A 18 -19.63 -5.58 5.96
N GLU A 19 -19.64 -6.72 5.25
CA GLU A 19 -19.32 -8.03 5.79
C GLU A 19 -17.85 -8.38 5.52
N PRO A 20 -17.11 -8.91 6.51
CA PRO A 20 -15.67 -9.19 6.43
C PRO A 20 -15.27 -10.33 5.48
N ALA A 21 -16.15 -10.82 4.61
CA ALA A 21 -15.98 -12.13 3.96
C ALA A 21 -16.08 -12.16 2.42
N GLN A 22 -16.40 -11.05 1.73
CA GLN A 22 -16.16 -11.01 0.27
C GLN A 22 -14.79 -10.41 0.01
N GLU A 23 -13.77 -11.14 0.47
CA GLU A 23 -12.38 -10.86 0.13
C GLU A 23 -12.24 -10.92 -1.39
N LEU A 24 -11.78 -9.82 -2.00
CA LEU A 24 -11.35 -9.81 -3.39
C LEU A 24 -10.23 -10.85 -3.54
N HIS A 25 -10.57 -12.08 -3.91
CA HIS A 25 -9.56 -13.13 -4.02
C HIS A 25 -8.68 -12.90 -5.25
N LEU A 26 -7.38 -12.78 -5.03
CA LEU A 26 -6.35 -12.76 -6.06
C LEU A 26 -5.61 -14.10 -6.08
N PRO A 27 -6.20 -15.19 -6.58
CA PRO A 27 -5.62 -16.54 -6.50
C PRO A 27 -4.28 -16.66 -7.28
N LYS A 28 -4.07 -15.81 -8.29
CA LYS A 28 -2.81 -15.70 -9.03
C LYS A 28 -1.89 -14.60 -8.50
N GLY A 29 -2.24 -13.99 -7.37
CA GLY A 29 -1.60 -12.82 -6.82
C GLY A 29 -1.72 -11.58 -7.72
N LEU A 30 -0.96 -10.54 -7.36
CA LEU A 30 -0.77 -9.34 -8.15
C LEU A 30 0.68 -9.32 -8.63
N LYS A 31 0.89 -9.45 -9.95
CA LYS A 31 2.23 -9.52 -10.53
C LYS A 31 2.92 -8.17 -10.68
N SER A 32 2.15 -7.14 -11.03
CA SER A 32 2.67 -5.81 -11.32
C SER A 32 1.61 -4.74 -11.07
N LEU A 33 2.10 -3.53 -10.81
CA LEU A 33 1.35 -2.29 -10.78
C LEU A 33 1.97 -1.33 -11.81
N PRO A 34 1.18 -0.41 -12.40
CA PRO A 34 1.68 0.53 -13.39
C PRO A 34 2.77 1.45 -12.85
N TYR A 35 3.79 1.72 -13.68
CA TYR A 35 4.93 2.57 -13.31
C TYR A 35 4.54 4.03 -13.04
N GLU A 36 3.62 4.57 -13.83
CA GLU A 36 3.16 5.97 -13.72
C GLU A 36 2.14 6.21 -12.59
N LEU A 37 1.90 5.20 -11.75
CA LEU A 37 0.89 5.27 -10.71
C LEU A 37 1.26 6.32 -9.66
N LYS A 38 0.35 7.29 -9.46
CA LYS A 38 0.49 8.38 -8.48
C LYS A 38 -0.39 8.19 -7.26
N LEU A 39 -1.55 7.56 -7.44
CA LEU A 39 -2.47 7.26 -6.36
C LEU A 39 -2.91 5.81 -6.43
N LEU A 40 -2.71 5.09 -5.33
CA LEU A 40 -3.22 3.75 -5.12
C LEU A 40 -4.22 3.77 -3.95
N HIS A 41 -5.50 3.57 -4.25
CA HIS A 41 -6.53 3.31 -3.26
C HIS A 41 -7.00 1.86 -3.40
N TRP A 42 -6.87 1.06 -2.36
CA TRP A 42 -7.29 -0.34 -2.39
C TRP A 42 -7.73 -0.81 -1.00
N GLU A 43 -9.03 -0.75 -0.76
CA GLU A 43 -9.61 -1.21 0.50
C GLU A 43 -9.58 -2.73 0.58
N TYR A 44 -9.37 -3.26 1.78
CA TYR A 44 -9.34 -4.71 2.03
C TYR A 44 -8.35 -5.45 1.12
N TYR A 45 -7.16 -4.87 0.90
CA TYR A 45 -6.17 -5.49 0.02
C TYR A 45 -5.77 -6.87 0.55
N PRO A 46 -5.89 -7.93 -0.28
CA PRO A 46 -5.89 -9.32 0.20
C PRO A 46 -4.48 -9.94 0.32
N LEU A 47 -3.44 -9.28 -0.17
CA LEU A 47 -2.07 -9.82 -0.20
C LEU A 47 -1.23 -9.24 0.95
N ARG A 48 -0.21 -9.99 1.34
CA ARG A 48 0.69 -9.64 2.45
C ARG A 48 1.66 -8.50 2.12
N SER A 49 1.88 -8.22 0.84
CA SER A 49 2.72 -7.13 0.34
C SER A 49 2.28 -6.72 -1.06
N LEU A 50 2.75 -5.55 -1.52
CA LEU A 50 2.68 -5.14 -2.91
C LEU A 50 3.70 -5.92 -3.76
N PRO A 51 3.55 -5.94 -5.10
CA PRO A 51 4.46 -6.68 -5.97
C PRO A 51 5.91 -6.23 -5.78
N GLN A 52 6.83 -7.19 -5.66
CA GLN A 52 8.24 -6.91 -5.37
C GLN A 52 8.90 -6.02 -6.43
N ASP A 53 8.50 -6.16 -7.70
CA ASP A 53 9.03 -5.39 -8.84
C ASP A 53 8.35 -4.03 -9.03
N PHE A 54 7.38 -3.68 -8.18
CA PHE A 54 6.75 -2.36 -8.24
C PHE A 54 7.76 -1.26 -7.87
N ASP A 55 7.88 -0.25 -8.73
CA ASP A 55 8.64 0.98 -8.45
C ASP A 55 7.68 2.12 -8.03
N PRO A 56 7.66 2.50 -6.74
CA PRO A 56 6.82 3.56 -6.21
C PRO A 56 7.41 4.97 -6.41
N SER A 57 8.44 5.15 -7.24
CA SER A 57 9.10 6.45 -7.47
C SER A 57 8.16 7.58 -7.96
N HIS A 58 7.01 7.21 -8.54
CA HIS A 58 5.95 8.13 -8.98
C HIS A 58 4.78 8.26 -8.00
N LEU A 59 4.72 7.39 -6.99
CA LEU A 59 3.61 7.30 -6.06
C LEU A 59 3.61 8.52 -5.12
N VAL A 60 2.44 9.15 -5.02
CA VAL A 60 2.19 10.32 -4.17
C VAL A 60 1.34 9.94 -2.98
N GLU A 61 0.38 9.03 -3.18
CA GLU A 61 -0.60 8.65 -2.16
C GLU A 61 -0.89 7.15 -2.21
N ILE A 62 -0.90 6.53 -1.03
CA ILE A 62 -1.31 5.14 -0.83
C ILE A 62 -2.37 5.08 0.27
N ASN A 63 -3.57 4.62 -0.10
CA ASN A 63 -4.68 4.41 0.81
C ASN A 63 -5.13 2.96 0.72
N MET A 64 -4.70 2.15 1.68
CA MET A 64 -5.02 0.72 1.70
C MET A 64 -5.52 0.31 3.09
N PRO A 65 -6.66 0.87 3.56
CA PRO A 65 -7.19 0.53 4.86
C PRO A 65 -7.73 -0.91 4.88
N TYR A 66 -7.77 -1.50 6.08
CA TYR A 66 -8.26 -2.86 6.32
C TYR A 66 -7.50 -3.96 5.57
N SER A 67 -6.23 -3.72 5.24
CA SER A 67 -5.46 -4.64 4.40
C SER A 67 -4.88 -5.82 5.18
N GLN A 68 -4.63 -6.92 4.47
CA GLN A 68 -3.88 -8.09 4.95
C GLN A 68 -2.35 -7.90 4.83
N LEU A 69 -1.89 -6.66 4.60
CA LEU A 69 -0.48 -6.31 4.49
C LEU A 69 0.24 -6.63 5.79
N GLN A 70 1.43 -7.20 5.68
CA GLN A 70 2.39 -7.37 6.78
C GLN A 70 3.51 -6.33 6.70
N ASN A 71 3.87 -5.94 5.48
CA ASN A 71 4.74 -4.82 5.10
C ASN A 71 4.26 -4.28 3.74
N LEU A 72 4.78 -3.13 3.27
CA LEU A 72 4.41 -2.65 1.94
C LEU A 72 5.15 -3.40 0.84
N TRP A 73 6.46 -3.58 0.97
CA TRP A 73 7.31 -4.26 -0.01
C TRP A 73 8.67 -4.63 0.59
N GLY A 74 9.36 -5.59 -0.03
CA GLY A 74 10.73 -5.93 0.36
C GLY A 74 11.78 -4.98 -0.24
N GLY A 75 12.88 -4.81 0.48
CA GLY A 75 14.05 -4.06 0.00
C GLY A 75 13.89 -2.55 0.04
N THR A 76 14.90 -1.83 -0.47
CA THR A 76 14.88 -0.36 -0.51
C THR A 76 14.27 0.13 -1.82
N LYS A 77 13.29 1.04 -1.72
CA LYS A 77 12.65 1.69 -2.87
C LYS A 77 12.73 3.21 -2.74
N SER A 78 12.67 3.91 -3.87
CA SER A 78 12.62 5.38 -3.87
C SER A 78 11.19 5.83 -3.54
N LEU A 79 11.05 6.63 -2.48
CA LEU A 79 9.77 7.17 -2.01
C LEU A 79 9.74 8.70 -2.09
N ALA A 80 10.53 9.28 -3.00
CA ALA A 80 10.80 10.71 -3.05
C ALA A 80 9.54 11.58 -3.26
N LYS A 81 8.46 11.02 -3.82
CA LYS A 81 7.20 11.74 -4.08
C LYS A 81 6.06 11.35 -3.14
N LEU A 82 6.27 10.36 -2.27
CA LEU A 82 5.22 9.83 -1.40
C LEU A 82 4.93 10.85 -0.30
N LYS A 83 3.66 11.27 -0.20
CA LYS A 83 3.18 12.31 0.72
C LYS A 83 2.19 11.78 1.73
N ILE A 84 1.29 10.89 1.31
CA ILE A 84 0.17 10.43 2.12
C ILE A 84 0.16 8.91 2.16
N VAL A 85 0.10 8.37 3.38
CA VAL A 85 -0.03 6.93 3.64
C VAL A 85 -1.18 6.70 4.60
N ASN A 86 -2.16 5.90 4.19
CA ASN A 86 -3.22 5.39 5.06
C ASN A 86 -3.24 3.85 4.99
N LEU A 87 -2.87 3.21 6.09
CA LEU A 87 -2.90 1.76 6.27
C LEU A 87 -3.78 1.38 7.46
N SER A 88 -4.66 2.29 7.91
CA SER A 88 -5.50 2.10 9.08
C SER A 88 -6.25 0.76 9.07
N HIS A 89 -6.41 0.19 10.26
CA HIS A 89 -7.10 -1.07 10.51
C HIS A 89 -6.51 -2.30 9.79
N SER A 90 -5.26 -2.20 9.31
CA SER A 90 -4.51 -3.35 8.78
C SER A 90 -3.96 -4.17 9.95
N GLN A 91 -4.79 -5.04 10.51
CA GLN A 91 -4.49 -5.78 11.75
C GLN A 91 -3.33 -6.77 11.62
N GLN A 92 -2.90 -7.09 10.39
CA GLN A 92 -1.76 -7.96 10.11
C GLN A 92 -0.45 -7.18 9.85
N LEU A 93 -0.48 -5.85 9.91
CA LEU A 93 0.68 -5.01 9.61
C LEU A 93 1.71 -5.09 10.73
N VAL A 94 2.90 -5.60 10.41
CA VAL A 94 4.00 -5.83 11.37
C VAL A 94 5.00 -4.70 11.34
N GLU A 95 5.35 -4.21 10.15
CA GLU A 95 6.35 -3.17 9.96
C GLU A 95 6.06 -2.26 8.77
N VAL A 96 6.48 -1.00 8.88
CA VAL A 96 6.49 0.01 7.82
C VAL A 96 7.68 0.97 7.98
N ASP A 97 8.82 0.48 8.50
CA ASP A 97 10.01 1.30 8.76
C ASP A 97 10.64 1.85 7.47
N GLU A 98 10.39 1.22 6.33
CA GLU A 98 10.80 1.69 5.01
C GLU A 98 10.24 3.07 4.67
N LEU A 99 9.11 3.46 5.25
CA LEU A 99 8.50 4.79 5.07
C LEU A 99 9.36 5.91 5.68
N SER A 100 10.32 5.59 6.57
CA SER A 100 11.27 6.59 7.10
C SER A 100 12.16 7.20 6.00
N LYS A 101 12.23 6.56 4.82
CA LYS A 101 12.97 7.06 3.65
C LYS A 101 12.16 8.02 2.78
N ALA A 102 10.87 8.22 3.07
CA ALA A 102 10.01 9.11 2.32
C ALA A 102 10.16 10.56 2.82
N CYS A 103 11.16 11.28 2.29
CA CYS A 103 11.45 12.65 2.72
C CYS A 103 10.32 13.66 2.44
N SER A 104 9.34 13.32 1.59
CA SER A 104 8.17 14.16 1.29
C SER A 104 6.92 13.72 2.05
N LEU A 105 7.03 12.78 3.00
CA LEU A 105 5.88 12.27 3.73
C LEU A 105 5.29 13.37 4.63
N GLU A 106 4.02 13.69 4.40
CA GLU A 106 3.27 14.73 5.10
C GLU A 106 2.29 14.11 6.11
N GLN A 107 1.71 12.95 5.79
CA GLN A 107 0.68 12.29 6.61
C GLN A 107 0.83 10.77 6.61
N ILE A 108 0.70 10.19 7.80
CA ILE A 108 0.62 8.74 7.99
C ILE A 108 -0.53 8.39 8.95
N ASN A 109 -1.39 7.48 8.50
CA ASN A 109 -2.47 6.92 9.33
C ASN A 109 -2.27 5.41 9.50
N LEU A 110 -1.90 5.02 10.73
CA LEU A 110 -1.74 3.62 11.18
C LEU A 110 -2.75 3.26 12.28
N GLN A 111 -3.83 4.04 12.44
CA GLN A 111 -4.85 3.79 13.45
C GLN A 111 -5.38 2.36 13.34
N GLY A 112 -5.45 1.62 14.45
CA GLY A 112 -6.02 0.27 14.46
C GLY A 112 -5.11 -0.82 13.89
N CYS A 113 -3.85 -0.53 13.57
CA CYS A 113 -2.83 -1.54 13.30
C CYS A 113 -2.33 -2.13 14.63
N THR A 114 -2.99 -3.19 15.11
CA THR A 114 -2.85 -3.67 16.50
C THR A 114 -1.56 -4.44 16.80
N ILE A 115 -0.87 -4.95 15.79
CA ILE A 115 0.36 -5.75 15.95
C ILE A 115 1.61 -5.06 15.40
N LEU A 116 1.52 -3.77 15.09
CA LEU A 116 2.62 -3.00 14.50
C LEU A 116 3.80 -2.92 15.48
N GLU A 117 4.94 -3.50 15.10
CA GLU A 117 6.16 -3.50 15.91
C GLU A 117 7.14 -2.40 15.48
N ARG A 118 7.20 -2.10 14.18
CA ARG A 118 8.15 -1.13 13.60
C ARG A 118 7.43 -0.07 12.77
N SER A 119 7.27 1.12 13.35
CA SER A 119 6.77 2.31 12.64
C SER A 119 7.91 3.12 12.03
N PRO A 120 7.64 3.96 11.01
CA PRO A 120 8.65 4.88 10.52
C PRO A 120 9.12 5.84 11.62
N ARG A 121 10.43 6.07 11.66
CA ARG A 121 11.02 7.11 12.50
C ARG A 121 11.01 8.39 11.69
N ILE A 122 10.19 9.34 12.13
CA ILE A 122 10.11 10.68 11.55
C ILE A 122 10.85 11.57 12.54
N ASP A 123 12.06 11.99 12.17
CA ASP A 123 12.87 12.95 12.93
C ASP A 123 12.39 14.39 12.74
#